data_AF-A0A8T3XPZ3-F1
#
_entry.id   AF-A0A8T3XPZ3-F1
#
_cell.length_a   1.000
_cell.length_b   1.000
_cell.length_c   1.000
_cell.angle_alpha   90.00
_cell.angle_beta   90.00
_cell.angle_gamma   90.00
#
_symmetry.space_group_name_H-M   'P 1'
#
loop_
_entity.id
_entity.type
_entity.pdbx_description
1 polymer ?
#
loop_
_entity_poly.entity_id
_entity_poly.type
_entity_poly.pdbx_seq_one_letter_code
_entity_poly.pdbx_strand_id
1 'polypeptide(L)'
;MEIDITKIAKETFKDKKLIIEKQKNNRVKIKYKNLIGRTSNHLSDVTLPNSIKLDVTFAEAIGLYLGDGVTSENNPWAICYTSIDPDICKFMLDFFISKFRIPLEDIDLDIRYRFGSRKAIKKKWMCILNINRIDRIYKIKRCLSETLKIQINGIILRKMFQTIMKNSLNYISIDKDLRRGFLRGYFAAEGTISYYNKNTGTSVSSISFSYNKIKENWLRDFCMGCLKLEGINSRYEESKIKLGGKIVICNWCNFKKMWEIGIFDRCERKKKLFVSLVRKPKVYIYLRSNFIKSISKENGMTQEKTAEFLGSTQGNISEIIRGKRPFEITQLILLSKFLNKDIQLIKDNITLIQIYHSSTKLKPSNDFTNLLFESKLV
;
A
#
# COMPACT_ATOMS: atom_id res chain seq x y z
N MET A 1 -12.79 -8.53 -18.34
CA MET A 1 -14.18 -8.83 -17.94
C MET A 1 -14.97 -7.54 -17.85
N GLU A 2 -16.27 -7.57 -18.17
CA GLU A 2 -17.15 -6.40 -18.11
C GLU A 2 -18.37 -6.65 -17.20
N ILE A 3 -18.81 -5.60 -16.52
CA ILE A 3 -20.04 -5.57 -15.73
C ILE A 3 -21.12 -4.88 -16.55
N ASP A 4 -22.23 -5.57 -16.78
CA ASP A 4 -23.44 -4.99 -17.38
C ASP A 4 -24.20 -4.14 -16.35
N ILE A 5 -24.31 -2.84 -16.63
CA ILE A 5 -24.91 -1.84 -15.74
C ILE A 5 -26.42 -1.98 -15.67
N THR A 6 -27.07 -2.45 -16.73
CA THR A 6 -28.51 -2.76 -16.72
C THR A 6 -28.79 -3.95 -15.80
N LYS A 7 -27.94 -4.99 -15.86
CA LYS A 7 -28.05 -6.16 -14.96
C LYS A 7 -27.87 -5.75 -13.51
N ILE A 8 -26.83 -4.96 -13.21
CA ILE A 8 -26.60 -4.42 -11.86
C ILE A 8 -27.79 -3.60 -11.38
N ALA A 9 -28.32 -2.70 -12.22
CA ALA A 9 -29.47 -1.88 -11.82
C ALA A 9 -30.68 -2.72 -11.41
N LYS A 10 -31.00 -3.78 -12.18
CA LYS A 10 -32.06 -4.73 -11.83
C LYS A 10 -31.78 -5.48 -10.52
N GLU A 11 -30.52 -5.85 -10.28
CA GLU A 11 -30.11 -6.54 -9.05
C GLU A 11 -30.15 -5.63 -7.81
N THR A 12 -29.72 -4.38 -7.95
CA THR A 12 -29.66 -3.40 -6.85
C THR A 12 -31.06 -2.96 -6.41
N PHE A 13 -32.03 -2.93 -7.33
CA PHE A 13 -33.34 -2.34 -7.12
C PHE A 13 -34.50 -3.32 -7.39
N LYS A 14 -34.35 -4.57 -6.95
CA LYS A 14 -35.33 -5.65 -7.17
C LYS A 14 -36.78 -5.25 -6.85
N ASP A 15 -36.97 -4.48 -5.79
CA ASP A 15 -38.30 -4.14 -5.26
C ASP A 15 -38.84 -2.78 -5.74
N LYS A 16 -38.13 -2.07 -6.61
CA LYS A 16 -38.51 -0.72 -7.06
C LYS A 16 -38.74 -0.67 -8.55
N LYS A 17 -39.82 0.02 -8.96
CA LYS A 17 -40.05 0.36 -10.37
C LYS A 17 -39.00 1.39 -10.82
N LEU A 18 -37.92 0.92 -11.43
CA LEU A 18 -36.98 1.74 -12.17
C LEU A 18 -37.40 1.90 -13.62
N ILE A 19 -37.03 3.03 -14.22
CA ILE A 19 -36.99 3.21 -15.66
C ILE A 19 -35.52 3.14 -16.08
N ILE A 20 -35.22 2.23 -17.01
CA ILE A 20 -33.88 2.06 -17.58
C ILE A 20 -33.99 2.39 -19.07
N GLU A 21 -33.41 3.51 -19.48
CA GLU A 21 -33.46 4.03 -20.84
C GLU A 21 -32.09 3.90 -21.49
N LYS A 22 -32.00 3.16 -22.59
CA LYS A 22 -30.79 3.14 -23.43
C LYS A 22 -30.65 4.51 -24.10
N GLN A 23 -29.45 5.07 -24.02
CA GLN A 23 -29.08 6.33 -24.65
C GLN A 23 -28.04 6.12 -25.75
N LYS A 24 -27.83 7.15 -26.56
CA LYS A 24 -26.74 7.19 -27.55
C LYS A 24 -25.37 7.03 -26.86
N ASN A 25 -24.36 6.64 -27.63
CA ASN A 25 -22.95 6.51 -27.18
C ASN A 25 -22.72 5.43 -26.10
N ASN A 26 -23.47 4.32 -26.18
CA ASN A 26 -23.36 3.19 -25.26
C ASN A 26 -23.56 3.61 -23.79
N ARG A 27 -24.56 4.45 -23.53
CA ARG A 27 -24.94 4.92 -22.19
C ARG A 27 -26.32 4.42 -21.80
N VAL A 28 -26.57 4.35 -20.50
CA VAL A 28 -27.85 3.98 -19.92
C VAL A 28 -28.23 5.00 -18.86
N LYS A 29 -29.43 5.56 -18.99
CA LYS A 29 -30.05 6.43 -18.00
C LYS A 29 -30.96 5.61 -17.10
N ILE A 30 -30.76 5.73 -15.78
CA ILE A 30 -31.50 4.99 -14.77
C ILE A 30 -32.19 6.01 -13.87
N LYS A 31 -33.51 5.89 -13.71
CA LYS A 31 -34.32 6.81 -12.90
C LYS A 31 -35.42 6.08 -12.13
N TYR A 32 -35.85 6.61 -10.99
CA TYR A 32 -37.04 6.10 -10.30
C TYR A 32 -38.32 6.44 -11.08
N LYS A 33 -39.25 5.48 -11.18
CA LYS A 33 -40.59 5.70 -11.72
C LYS A 33 -41.40 6.44 -10.65
N ASN A 34 -41.77 7.70 -10.90
CA ASN A 34 -42.62 8.58 -10.08
C ASN A 34 -41.95 9.24 -8.85
N LEU A 35 -41.16 10.30 -9.09
CA LEU A 35 -40.98 11.40 -8.12
C LEU A 35 -41.60 12.67 -8.71
N ILE A 36 -42.91 12.64 -8.95
CA ILE A 36 -43.67 13.85 -9.27
C ILE A 36 -43.93 14.54 -7.93
N GLY A 37 -43.15 15.58 -7.64
CA GLY A 37 -43.34 16.43 -6.47
C GLY A 37 -42.31 16.23 -5.36
N ARG A 38 -41.45 17.25 -5.22
CA ARG A 38 -40.51 17.54 -4.12
C ARG A 38 -39.18 16.76 -4.16
N THR A 39 -38.11 17.56 -4.26
CA THR A 39 -36.66 17.27 -4.21
C THR A 39 -35.97 16.89 -5.53
N SER A 40 -35.40 17.93 -6.18
CA SER A 40 -34.35 17.93 -7.22
C SER A 40 -34.18 16.69 -8.10
N ASN A 41 -34.54 16.82 -9.38
CA ASN A 41 -34.36 15.82 -10.45
C ASN A 41 -32.96 15.18 -10.53
N HIS A 42 -31.90 15.83 -10.04
CA HIS A 42 -30.52 15.33 -10.08
C HIS A 42 -30.19 14.24 -9.04
N LEU A 43 -31.02 14.05 -8.01
CA LEU A 43 -30.77 13.01 -7.00
C LEU A 43 -31.43 11.67 -7.38
N SER A 44 -32.34 11.68 -8.35
CA SER A 44 -33.23 10.56 -8.68
C SER A 44 -32.94 9.90 -10.03
N ASP A 45 -31.96 10.41 -10.78
CA ASP A 45 -31.45 9.77 -11.99
C ASP A 45 -29.91 9.73 -12.02
N VAL A 46 -29.37 8.85 -12.87
CA VAL A 46 -27.95 8.78 -13.18
C VAL A 46 -27.78 8.28 -14.61
N THR A 47 -26.78 8.80 -15.32
CA THR A 47 -26.41 8.32 -16.65
C THR A 47 -25.03 7.69 -16.64
N LEU A 48 -24.95 6.38 -16.83
CA LEU A 48 -23.72 5.59 -16.78
C LEU A 48 -23.39 4.97 -18.14
N PRO A 49 -22.16 4.50 -18.39
CA PRO A 49 -21.90 3.61 -19.52
C PRO A 49 -22.73 2.32 -19.40
N ASN A 50 -23.03 1.67 -20.52
CA ASN A 50 -23.78 0.42 -20.54
C ASN A 50 -23.02 -0.75 -19.88
N SER A 51 -21.69 -0.76 -20.02
CA SER A 51 -20.81 -1.70 -19.35
C SER A 51 -19.61 -1.00 -18.71
N ILE A 52 -19.08 -1.59 -17.64
CA ILE A 52 -17.84 -1.15 -17.00
C ILE A 52 -16.82 -2.29 -17.04
N LYS A 53 -15.66 -2.03 -17.63
CA LYS A 53 -14.53 -2.97 -17.65
C LYS A 53 -13.88 -3.06 -16.28
N LEU A 54 -13.75 -4.29 -15.77
CA LEU A 54 -12.95 -4.60 -14.60
C LEU A 54 -11.50 -4.84 -15.03
N ASP A 55 -10.67 -3.83 -14.81
CA ASP A 55 -9.22 -3.85 -15.00
C ASP A 55 -8.50 -3.41 -13.72
N VAL A 56 -7.16 -3.36 -13.77
CA VAL A 56 -6.31 -3.03 -12.62
C VAL A 56 -6.68 -1.68 -12.01
N THR A 57 -6.93 -0.67 -12.86
CA THR A 57 -7.40 0.66 -12.43
C THR A 57 -8.70 0.56 -11.64
N PHE A 58 -9.65 -0.26 -12.10
CA PHE A 58 -10.89 -0.47 -11.36
C PHE A 58 -10.64 -1.11 -9.99
N ALA A 59 -9.83 -2.17 -9.94
CA ALA A 59 -9.53 -2.86 -8.68
C ALA A 59 -8.81 -1.95 -7.67
N GLU A 60 -7.87 -1.12 -8.13
CA GLU A 60 -7.20 -0.11 -7.31
C GLU A 60 -8.18 0.92 -6.73
N ALA A 61 -9.13 1.40 -7.52
CA ALA A 61 -10.13 2.36 -7.06
C ALA A 61 -11.08 1.73 -6.01
N ILE A 62 -11.43 0.45 -6.16
CA ILE A 62 -12.18 -0.28 -5.15
C ILE A 62 -11.38 -0.40 -3.84
N GLY A 63 -10.09 -0.76 -3.92
CA GLY A 63 -9.22 -0.82 -2.75
C GLY A 63 -9.12 0.52 -2.02
N LEU A 64 -8.93 1.62 -2.76
CA LEU A 64 -8.90 2.97 -2.21
C LEU A 64 -10.22 3.35 -1.54
N TYR A 65 -11.35 3.08 -2.20
CA TYR A 65 -12.67 3.43 -1.68
C TYR A 65 -13.05 2.64 -0.43
N LEU A 66 -12.64 1.37 -0.34
CA LEU A 66 -12.86 0.56 0.87
C LEU A 66 -12.02 1.01 2.06
N GLY A 67 -10.92 1.74 1.84
CA GLY A 67 -10.15 2.37 2.91
C GLY A 67 -10.68 3.76 3.27
N ASP A 68 -10.50 4.74 2.38
CA ASP A 68 -10.77 6.15 2.68
C ASP A 68 -12.18 6.63 2.25
N GLY A 69 -12.98 5.76 1.62
CA GLY A 69 -14.34 6.09 1.19
C GLY A 69 -15.33 6.14 2.35
N VAL A 70 -16.29 7.06 2.28
CA VAL A 70 -17.36 7.11 3.27
C VAL A 70 -18.43 6.09 2.90
N THR A 71 -18.42 4.94 3.56
CA THR A 71 -19.39 3.87 3.35
C THR A 71 -20.66 4.01 4.19
N SER A 72 -20.70 4.94 5.15
CA SER A 72 -21.68 4.96 6.25
C SER A 72 -23.01 5.68 5.98
N GLU A 73 -23.99 5.36 6.84
CA GLU A 73 -25.34 5.94 7.02
C GLU A 73 -25.38 7.47 7.11
N ASN A 74 -24.24 8.12 7.40
CA ASN A 74 -24.17 9.57 7.60
C ASN A 74 -24.29 10.38 6.30
N ASN A 75 -24.04 9.75 5.14
CA ASN A 75 -24.36 10.36 3.85
C ASN A 75 -24.97 9.32 2.91
N PRO A 76 -26.27 8.99 3.10
CA PRO A 76 -26.88 7.90 2.37
C PRO A 76 -27.15 8.25 0.89
N TRP A 77 -26.87 9.49 0.49
CA TRP A 77 -27.26 10.08 -0.80
C TRP A 77 -26.07 10.29 -1.75
N ALA A 78 -24.82 10.11 -1.30
CA ALA A 78 -23.65 10.44 -2.11
C ALA A 78 -22.54 9.40 -1.99
N ILE A 79 -21.69 9.36 -3.02
CA ILE A 79 -20.35 8.77 -2.95
C ILE A 79 -19.41 9.86 -2.45
N CYS A 80 -18.61 9.55 -1.42
CA CYS A 80 -17.63 10.49 -0.88
C CYS A 80 -16.28 9.79 -0.72
N TYR A 81 -15.22 10.46 -1.18
CA TYR A 81 -13.85 10.04 -1.01
C TYR A 81 -13.03 11.22 -0.48
N THR A 82 -12.09 10.99 0.44
CA THR A 82 -11.23 12.07 0.96
C THR A 82 -9.81 11.56 1.10
N SER A 83 -8.82 12.33 0.64
CA SER A 83 -7.43 11.98 0.86
C SER A 83 -6.55 13.22 1.07
N ILE A 84 -5.39 12.99 1.67
CA ILE A 84 -4.32 13.99 1.83
C ILE A 84 -3.32 13.93 0.67
N ASP A 85 -3.31 12.81 -0.06
CA ASP A 85 -2.30 12.48 -1.08
C ASP A 85 -2.82 12.92 -2.47
N PRO A 86 -2.20 13.92 -3.11
CA PRO A 86 -2.76 14.52 -4.32
C PRO A 86 -2.81 13.59 -5.54
N ASP A 87 -1.84 12.68 -5.66
CA ASP A 87 -1.79 11.63 -6.68
C ASP A 87 -2.96 10.65 -6.55
N ILE A 88 -3.34 10.31 -5.32
CA ILE A 88 -4.51 9.46 -5.04
C ILE A 88 -5.81 10.21 -5.38
N CYS A 89 -5.93 11.48 -4.99
CA CYS A 89 -7.08 12.31 -5.35
C CYS A 89 -7.27 12.43 -6.86
N LYS A 90 -6.19 12.67 -7.60
CA LYS A 90 -6.22 12.71 -9.06
C LYS A 90 -6.71 11.38 -9.63
N PHE A 91 -6.15 10.26 -9.14
CA PHE A 91 -6.55 8.94 -9.60
C PHE A 91 -8.05 8.67 -9.38
N MET A 92 -8.58 8.99 -8.19
CA MET A 92 -10.01 8.79 -7.90
C MET A 92 -10.91 9.70 -8.74
N LEU A 93 -10.50 10.95 -8.99
CA LEU A 93 -11.22 11.86 -9.87
C LEU A 93 -11.26 11.32 -11.31
N ASP A 94 -10.10 10.96 -11.86
CA ASP A 94 -9.97 10.39 -13.20
C ASP A 94 -10.75 9.07 -13.32
N PHE A 95 -10.81 8.26 -12.26
CA PHE A 95 -11.60 7.05 -12.20
C PHE A 95 -13.10 7.32 -12.38
N PHE A 96 -13.69 8.27 -11.64
CA PHE A 96 -15.10 8.60 -11.78
C PHE A 96 -15.42 9.22 -13.15
N ILE A 97 -14.55 10.10 -13.65
CA ILE A 97 -14.74 10.74 -14.97
C ILE A 97 -14.62 9.71 -16.09
N SER A 98 -13.60 8.85 -16.08
CA SER A 98 -13.33 7.93 -17.19
C SER A 98 -14.16 6.65 -17.13
N LYS A 99 -14.21 5.98 -15.97
CA LYS A 99 -14.86 4.67 -15.81
C LYS A 99 -16.37 4.78 -15.69
N PHE A 100 -16.86 5.77 -14.95
CA PHE A 100 -18.29 5.99 -14.76
C PHE A 100 -18.86 7.06 -15.71
N ARG A 101 -18.01 7.73 -16.50
CA ARG A 101 -18.41 8.81 -17.42
C ARG A 101 -19.19 9.92 -16.72
N ILE A 102 -18.80 10.22 -15.48
CA ILE A 102 -19.42 11.26 -14.67
C ILE A 102 -18.83 12.60 -15.12
N PRO A 103 -19.66 13.53 -15.62
CA PRO A 103 -19.21 14.87 -15.99
C PRO A 103 -18.49 15.55 -14.82
N LEU A 104 -17.45 16.33 -15.12
CA LEU A 104 -16.71 17.02 -14.06
C LEU A 104 -17.66 17.93 -13.27
N GLU A 105 -18.61 18.61 -13.92
CA GLU A 105 -19.67 19.44 -13.31
C GLU A 105 -20.53 18.74 -12.25
N ASP A 106 -20.67 17.41 -12.31
CA ASP A 106 -21.45 16.61 -11.33
C ASP A 106 -20.62 16.15 -10.12
N ILE A 107 -19.33 16.50 -10.07
CA ILE A 107 -18.40 16.12 -8.99
C ILE A 107 -18.07 17.35 -8.13
N ASP A 108 -18.56 17.36 -6.89
CA ASP A 108 -18.24 18.38 -5.90
C ASP A 108 -16.81 18.16 -5.35
N LEU A 109 -15.99 19.21 -5.42
CA LEU A 109 -14.60 19.24 -4.97
C LEU A 109 -14.41 20.26 -3.83
N ASP A 110 -14.14 19.75 -2.64
CA ASP A 110 -13.95 20.57 -1.44
C ASP A 110 -12.53 20.41 -0.89
N ILE A 111 -11.81 21.53 -0.65
CA ILE A 111 -10.52 21.52 0.04
C ILE A 111 -10.66 21.97 1.47
N ARG A 112 -10.01 21.24 2.38
CA ARG A 112 -9.80 21.65 3.78
C ARG A 112 -8.32 21.92 4.00
N TYR A 113 -7.99 23.01 4.67
CA TYR A 113 -6.59 23.39 4.91
C TYR A 113 -6.41 24.15 6.23
N ARG A 114 -5.18 24.20 6.74
CA ARG A 114 -4.83 24.95 7.96
C ARG A 114 -3.89 26.12 7.70
N PHE A 115 -2.83 25.88 6.95
CA PHE A 115 -1.77 26.84 6.64
C PHE A 115 -1.79 27.24 5.17
N GLY A 116 -1.24 28.41 4.84
CA GLY A 116 -1.22 28.95 3.47
C GLY A 116 -2.42 29.83 3.12
N SER A 117 -2.39 30.43 1.93
CA SER A 117 -3.46 31.29 1.42
C SER A 117 -4.46 30.49 0.59
N ARG A 118 -5.74 30.86 0.65
CA ARG A 118 -6.83 30.23 -0.13
C ARG A 118 -6.51 30.18 -1.62
N LYS A 119 -5.96 31.26 -2.18
CA LYS A 119 -5.61 31.39 -3.60
C LYS A 119 -4.49 30.44 -4.01
N ALA A 120 -3.41 30.36 -3.21
CA ALA A 120 -2.29 29.47 -3.50
C ALA A 120 -2.71 27.99 -3.47
N ILE A 121 -3.51 27.61 -2.46
CA ILE A 121 -4.02 26.24 -2.30
C ILE A 121 -4.94 25.86 -3.45
N LYS A 122 -5.86 26.75 -3.83
CA LYS A 122 -6.74 26.54 -5.00
C LYS A 122 -5.90 26.29 -6.26
N LYS A 123 -4.93 27.17 -6.54
CA LYS A 123 -4.07 27.07 -7.74
C LYS A 123 -3.27 25.77 -7.75
N LYS A 124 -2.70 25.38 -6.60
CA LYS A 124 -1.95 24.12 -6.44
C LYS A 124 -2.80 22.92 -6.80
N TRP A 125 -3.98 22.77 -6.19
CA TRP A 125 -4.85 21.62 -6.42
C TRP A 125 -5.45 21.60 -7.83
N MET A 126 -5.86 22.74 -8.38
CA MET A 126 -6.31 22.82 -9.77
C MET A 126 -5.23 22.37 -10.76
N CYS A 127 -3.98 22.78 -10.52
CA CYS A 127 -2.83 22.35 -11.32
C CYS A 127 -2.61 20.84 -11.21
N ILE A 128 -2.56 20.29 -9.99
CA ILE A 128 -2.33 18.86 -9.76
C ILE A 128 -3.43 18.00 -10.40
N LEU A 129 -4.69 18.39 -10.22
CA LEU A 129 -5.84 17.63 -10.74
C LEU A 129 -6.05 17.86 -12.25
N ASN A 130 -5.40 18.87 -12.82
CA ASN A 130 -5.61 19.35 -14.19
C ASN A 130 -7.08 19.73 -14.46
N ILE A 131 -7.64 20.58 -13.59
CA ILE A 131 -9.02 21.07 -13.68
C ILE A 131 -9.08 22.58 -13.52
N ASN A 132 -10.16 23.18 -14.00
CA ASN A 132 -10.39 24.62 -13.94
C ASN A 132 -11.32 25.05 -12.79
N ARG A 133 -11.82 24.11 -11.97
CA ARG A 133 -12.78 24.41 -10.90
C ARG A 133 -12.48 23.67 -9.59
N ILE A 134 -12.79 24.33 -8.49
CA ILE A 134 -12.89 23.77 -7.13
C ILE A 134 -14.04 24.52 -6.47
N ASP A 135 -15.03 23.78 -5.98
CA ASP A 135 -16.30 24.35 -5.56
C ASP A 135 -16.15 25.08 -4.22
N ARG A 136 -15.50 24.45 -3.23
CA ARG A 136 -15.41 25.01 -1.87
C ARG A 136 -14.03 24.82 -1.24
N ILE A 137 -13.59 25.82 -0.48
CA ILE A 137 -12.27 25.82 0.16
C ILE A 137 -12.41 26.39 1.58
N TYR A 138 -12.10 25.58 2.58
CA TYR A 138 -12.35 25.86 3.99
C TYR A 138 -11.07 25.85 4.81
N LYS A 139 -10.84 26.92 5.57
CA LYS A 139 -9.76 26.96 6.56
C LYS A 139 -10.24 26.33 7.87
N ILE A 140 -9.63 25.21 8.27
CA ILE A 140 -10.01 24.45 9.47
C ILE A 140 -8.81 24.36 10.41
N LYS A 141 -8.92 24.92 11.62
CA LYS A 141 -7.85 24.95 12.63
C LYS A 141 -7.36 23.55 13.04
N ARG A 142 -8.25 22.56 13.07
CA ARG A 142 -7.98 21.18 13.51
C ARG A 142 -7.34 20.29 12.43
N CYS A 143 -7.26 20.75 11.18
CA CYS A 143 -6.71 19.93 10.09
C CYS A 143 -5.18 19.92 10.16
N LEU A 144 -4.55 18.74 10.18
CA LEU A 144 -3.08 18.64 10.24
C LEU A 144 -2.43 18.89 8.87
N SER A 145 -3.12 18.53 7.79
CA SER A 145 -2.66 18.65 6.42
C SER A 145 -3.77 19.18 5.51
N GLU A 146 -3.42 19.67 4.33
CA GLU A 146 -4.41 19.91 3.28
C GLU A 146 -5.08 18.59 2.89
N THR A 147 -6.40 18.59 2.73
CA THR A 147 -7.15 17.43 2.26
C THR A 147 -8.15 17.84 1.19
N LEU A 148 -8.32 16.98 0.17
CA LEU A 148 -9.35 17.13 -0.84
C LEU A 148 -10.43 16.08 -0.61
N LYS A 149 -11.68 16.53 -0.61
CA LYS A 149 -12.86 15.69 -0.63
C LYS A 149 -13.47 15.74 -2.03
N ILE A 150 -13.73 14.56 -2.58
CA ILE A 150 -14.47 14.32 -3.83
C ILE A 150 -15.84 13.78 -3.43
N GLN A 151 -16.91 14.43 -3.88
CA GLN A 151 -18.27 14.02 -3.60
C GLN A 151 -19.10 13.99 -4.89
N ILE A 152 -19.90 12.93 -5.05
CA ILE A 152 -20.82 12.77 -6.18
C ILE A 152 -22.20 12.46 -5.60
N ASN A 153 -23.13 13.38 -5.79
CA ASN A 153 -24.49 13.26 -5.27
C ASN A 153 -25.32 12.33 -6.18
N GLY A 154 -26.09 11.43 -5.58
CA GLY A 154 -26.96 10.51 -6.32
C GLY A 154 -27.14 9.19 -5.60
N ILE A 155 -28.35 8.95 -5.06
CA ILE A 155 -28.64 7.70 -4.34
C ILE A 155 -28.59 6.47 -5.27
N ILE A 156 -29.01 6.63 -6.54
CA ILE A 156 -28.96 5.54 -7.50
C ILE A 156 -27.51 5.15 -7.74
N LEU A 157 -26.67 6.12 -8.08
CA LEU A 157 -25.24 5.90 -8.30
C LEU A 157 -24.57 5.25 -7.09
N ARG A 158 -24.79 5.76 -5.87
CA ARG A 158 -24.21 5.19 -4.65
C ARG A 158 -24.56 3.71 -4.48
N LYS A 159 -25.85 3.36 -4.58
CA LYS A 159 -26.31 1.97 -4.40
C LYS A 159 -25.78 1.05 -5.49
N MET A 160 -25.74 1.54 -6.73
CA MET A 160 -25.14 0.79 -7.84
C MET A 160 -23.65 0.58 -7.60
N PHE A 161 -22.91 1.62 -7.22
CA PHE A 161 -21.47 1.53 -6.95
C PHE A 161 -21.16 0.51 -5.84
N GLN A 162 -21.94 0.48 -4.76
CA GLN A 162 -21.83 -0.54 -3.71
C GLN A 162 -22.08 -1.96 -4.24
N THR A 163 -23.07 -2.15 -5.11
CA THR A 163 -23.38 -3.45 -5.71
C THR A 163 -22.27 -3.90 -6.67
N ILE A 164 -21.80 -2.99 -7.54
CA ILE A 164 -20.69 -3.22 -8.45
C ILE A 164 -19.44 -3.64 -7.66
N MET A 165 -19.12 -2.89 -6.60
CA MET A 165 -17.99 -3.18 -5.74
C MET A 165 -18.11 -4.59 -5.13
N LYS A 166 -19.24 -4.91 -4.50
CA LYS A 166 -19.48 -6.24 -3.91
C LYS A 166 -19.31 -7.36 -4.93
N ASN A 167 -19.90 -7.20 -6.12
CA ASN A 167 -19.81 -8.18 -7.18
C ASN A 167 -18.39 -8.30 -7.76
N SER A 168 -17.62 -7.21 -7.76
CA SER A 168 -16.24 -7.20 -8.27
C SER A 168 -15.25 -7.97 -7.39
N LEU A 169 -15.50 -8.06 -6.07
CA LEU A 169 -14.55 -8.67 -5.12
C LEU A 169 -14.25 -10.15 -5.44
N ASN A 170 -15.25 -10.91 -5.89
CA ASN A 170 -15.06 -12.32 -6.27
C ASN A 170 -14.10 -12.46 -7.46
N TYR A 171 -14.15 -11.54 -8.41
CA TYR A 171 -13.25 -11.57 -9.55
C TYR A 171 -11.86 -11.04 -9.20
N ILE A 172 -11.81 -10.03 -8.33
CA ILE A 172 -10.56 -9.48 -7.79
C ILE A 172 -9.78 -10.56 -7.02
N SER A 173 -10.44 -11.44 -6.27
CA SER A 173 -9.71 -12.47 -5.51
C SER A 173 -9.07 -13.53 -6.42
N ILE A 174 -9.69 -13.86 -7.54
CA ILE A 174 -9.24 -14.90 -8.47
C ILE A 174 -8.15 -14.37 -9.40
N ASP A 175 -8.39 -13.24 -10.06
CA ASP A 175 -7.49 -12.68 -11.07
C ASP A 175 -6.26 -12.02 -10.41
N LYS A 176 -5.06 -12.38 -10.88
CA LYS A 176 -3.80 -11.93 -10.30
C LYS A 176 -3.57 -10.42 -10.43
N ASP A 177 -3.89 -9.85 -11.57
CA ASP A 177 -3.62 -8.43 -11.81
C ASP A 177 -4.65 -7.56 -11.10
N LEU A 178 -5.92 -7.99 -11.07
CA LEU A 178 -6.96 -7.33 -10.29
C LEU A 178 -6.66 -7.42 -8.79
N ARG A 179 -6.23 -8.57 -8.28
CA ARG A 179 -5.84 -8.76 -6.87
C ARG A 179 -4.73 -7.82 -6.45
N ARG A 180 -3.68 -7.71 -7.27
CA ARG A 180 -2.56 -6.79 -7.03
C ARG A 180 -2.99 -5.34 -7.08
N GLY A 181 -3.84 -4.98 -8.04
CA GLY A 181 -4.48 -3.67 -8.10
C GLY A 181 -5.24 -3.35 -6.81
N PHE A 182 -6.11 -4.25 -6.37
CA PHE A 182 -6.84 -4.10 -5.11
C PHE A 182 -5.91 -3.88 -3.90
N LEU A 183 -4.91 -4.74 -3.71
CA LEU A 183 -3.96 -4.63 -2.60
C LEU A 183 -3.20 -3.31 -2.62
N ARG A 184 -2.79 -2.85 -3.80
CA ARG A 184 -2.12 -1.55 -4.01
C ARG A 184 -3.01 -0.38 -3.63
N GLY A 185 -4.27 -0.39 -4.08
CA GLY A 185 -5.26 0.63 -3.75
C GLY A 185 -5.57 0.66 -2.26
N TYR A 186 -5.83 -0.50 -1.66
CA TYR A 186 -6.13 -0.59 -0.24
C TYR A 186 -4.94 -0.21 0.65
N PHE A 187 -3.71 -0.57 0.23
CA PHE A 187 -2.50 -0.11 0.91
C PHE A 187 -2.32 1.41 0.80
N ALA A 188 -2.62 2.00 -0.36
CA ALA A 188 -2.51 3.44 -0.56
C ALA A 188 -3.45 4.22 0.37
N ALA A 189 -4.64 3.68 0.69
CA ALA A 189 -5.52 4.23 1.72
C ALA A 189 -5.03 3.88 3.14
N GLU A 190 -5.18 2.62 3.56
CA GLU A 190 -5.05 2.18 4.96
C GLU A 190 -3.65 1.69 5.38
N GLY A 191 -2.73 1.64 4.42
CA GLY A 191 -1.39 1.13 4.60
C GLY A 191 -0.52 2.00 5.50
N THR A 192 0.22 1.38 6.42
CA THR A 192 1.22 2.06 7.26
C THR A 192 2.56 1.32 7.17
N ILE A 193 3.64 2.09 6.96
CA ILE A 193 5.02 1.60 7.05
C ILE A 193 5.57 2.02 8.41
N SER A 194 5.76 1.06 9.29
CA SER A 194 6.41 1.28 10.58
C SER A 194 7.91 1.08 10.41
N TYR A 195 8.70 1.88 11.12
CA TYR A 195 10.16 1.78 11.11
C TYR A 195 10.72 1.99 12.51
N TYR A 196 11.90 1.43 12.76
CA TYR A 196 12.65 1.68 13.99
C TYR A 196 13.66 2.81 13.75
N ASN A 197 13.76 3.73 14.71
CA ASN A 197 14.80 4.75 14.76
C ASN A 197 15.59 4.58 16.06
N LYS A 198 16.81 4.05 15.98
CA LYS A 198 17.78 4.03 17.08
C LYS A 198 19.14 4.49 16.53
N ASN A 199 20.07 4.82 17.44
CA ASN A 199 21.42 5.35 17.20
C ASN A 199 22.25 4.66 16.08
N THR A 200 21.82 3.48 15.61
CA THR A 200 22.52 2.62 14.64
C THR A 200 21.88 2.57 13.25
N GLY A 201 20.74 3.23 12.99
CA GLY A 201 20.14 3.35 11.65
C GLY A 201 18.62 3.17 11.62
N THR A 202 18.00 3.54 10.49
CA THR A 202 16.55 3.47 10.27
C THR A 202 16.21 2.30 9.35
N SER A 203 15.29 1.42 9.76
CA SER A 203 14.84 0.27 8.94
C SER A 203 13.35 0.02 9.07
N VAL A 204 12.73 -0.54 8.01
CA VAL A 204 11.33 -0.98 8.05
C VAL A 204 11.17 -2.07 9.10
N SER A 205 10.24 -1.88 10.04
CA SER A 205 9.91 -2.84 11.10
C SER A 205 8.74 -3.73 10.70
N SER A 206 7.68 -3.10 10.21
CA SER A 206 6.48 -3.78 9.73
C SER A 206 5.75 -2.93 8.71
N ILE A 207 4.98 -3.60 7.88
CA ILE A 207 3.99 -2.98 7.01
C ILE A 207 2.62 -3.47 7.48
N SER A 208 1.63 -2.59 7.51
CA SER A 208 0.30 -2.97 7.98
C SER A 208 -0.82 -2.35 7.16
N PHE A 209 -1.96 -3.02 7.11
CA PHE A 209 -3.24 -2.51 6.61
C PHE A 209 -4.18 -2.36 7.80
N SER A 210 -4.75 -1.17 8.00
CA SER A 210 -5.72 -0.95 9.08
C SER A 210 -7.13 -1.32 8.63
N TYR A 211 -7.97 -1.81 9.55
CA TYR A 211 -9.38 -2.11 9.30
C TYR A 211 -10.21 -1.90 10.57
N ASN A 212 -11.53 -1.73 10.44
CA ASN A 212 -12.46 -1.68 11.55
C ASN A 212 -12.86 -3.09 12.03
N LYS A 213 -12.45 -3.47 13.24
CA LYS A 213 -12.66 -4.84 13.76
C LYS A 213 -14.14 -5.22 14.00
N ILE A 214 -15.03 -4.23 14.04
CA ILE A 214 -16.48 -4.48 14.24
C ILE A 214 -17.17 -4.64 12.89
N LYS A 215 -16.86 -3.78 11.91
CA LYS A 215 -17.60 -3.70 10.64
C LYS A 215 -16.91 -4.38 9.45
N GLU A 216 -15.61 -4.63 9.55
CA GLU A 216 -14.75 -4.95 8.39
C GLU A 216 -13.94 -6.23 8.56
N ASN A 217 -14.41 -7.18 9.39
CA ASN A 217 -13.76 -8.51 9.49
C ASN A 217 -13.73 -9.24 8.15
N TRP A 218 -14.79 -9.11 7.33
CA TRP A 218 -14.82 -9.65 5.97
C TRP A 218 -13.71 -9.05 5.09
N LEU A 219 -13.38 -7.76 5.26
CA LEU A 219 -12.34 -7.06 4.50
C LEU A 219 -10.96 -7.49 4.95
N ARG A 220 -10.77 -7.71 6.27
CA ARG A 220 -9.57 -8.35 6.82
C ARG A 220 -9.33 -9.70 6.15
N ASP A 221 -10.33 -10.57 6.16
CA ASP A 221 -10.22 -11.93 5.64
C ASP A 221 -9.98 -11.94 4.13
N PHE A 222 -10.68 -11.06 3.39
CA PHE A 222 -10.47 -10.86 1.97
C PHE A 222 -9.03 -10.42 1.65
N CYS A 223 -8.51 -9.41 2.36
CA CYS A 223 -7.16 -8.88 2.15
C CYS A 223 -6.10 -9.93 2.52
N MET A 224 -6.25 -10.64 3.63
CA MET A 224 -5.35 -11.74 4.01
C MET A 224 -5.36 -12.88 2.99
N GLY A 225 -6.53 -13.24 2.46
CA GLY A 225 -6.67 -14.21 1.37
C GLY A 225 -5.91 -13.76 0.12
N CYS A 226 -6.03 -12.48 -0.24
CA CYS A 226 -5.31 -11.90 -1.36
C CYS A 226 -3.78 -11.93 -1.15
N LEU A 227 -3.30 -11.54 0.02
CA LEU A 227 -1.87 -11.57 0.37
C LEU A 227 -1.30 -13.00 0.32
N LYS A 228 -2.07 -13.99 0.82
CA LYS A 228 -1.69 -15.41 0.79
C LYS A 228 -1.48 -15.90 -0.64
N LEU A 229 -2.35 -15.53 -1.58
CA LEU A 229 -2.23 -15.90 -2.99
C LEU A 229 -1.01 -15.26 -3.68
N GLU A 230 -0.53 -14.11 -3.20
CA GLU A 230 0.75 -13.51 -3.61
C GLU A 230 1.95 -14.08 -2.85
N GLY A 231 1.75 -15.10 -2.02
CA GLY A 231 2.79 -15.71 -1.19
C GLY A 231 3.34 -14.77 -0.11
N ILE A 232 2.58 -13.76 0.30
CA ILE A 232 2.94 -12.82 1.36
C ILE A 232 2.34 -13.33 2.67
N ASN A 233 3.21 -13.67 3.62
CA ASN A 233 2.76 -14.11 4.93
C ASN A 233 2.34 -12.91 5.78
N SER A 234 1.12 -12.94 6.30
CA SER A 234 0.56 -11.91 7.16
C SER A 234 -0.10 -12.51 8.39
N ARG A 235 -0.14 -11.75 9.48
CA ARG A 235 -0.98 -12.03 10.65
C ARG A 235 -1.92 -10.86 10.88
N TYR A 236 -2.93 -11.01 11.72
CA TYR A 236 -3.70 -9.86 12.19
C TYR A 236 -3.45 -9.61 13.68
N GLU A 237 -3.56 -8.35 14.07
CA GLU A 237 -3.41 -7.88 15.45
C GLU A 237 -4.61 -7.00 15.77
N GLU A 238 -5.32 -7.33 16.83
CA GLU A 238 -6.49 -6.58 17.27
C GLU A 238 -6.17 -5.78 18.54
N SER A 239 -6.49 -4.49 18.51
CA SER A 239 -6.37 -3.69 19.71
C SER A 239 -7.48 -4.08 20.69
N LYS A 240 -7.11 -4.40 21.94
CA LYS A 240 -8.09 -4.61 23.02
C LYS A 240 -8.91 -3.34 23.32
N ILE A 241 -8.31 -2.16 23.11
CA ILE A 241 -8.87 -0.87 23.52
C ILE A 241 -9.51 -0.11 22.34
N LYS A 242 -8.96 -0.23 21.13
CA LYS A 242 -9.44 0.52 19.96
C LYS A 242 -10.35 -0.34 19.07
N LEU A 243 -11.24 0.33 18.34
CA LEU A 243 -12.10 -0.29 17.31
C LEU A 243 -11.35 -0.73 16.05
N GLY A 244 -10.04 -0.43 15.95
CA GLY A 244 -9.20 -0.79 14.83
C GLY A 244 -8.44 -2.11 15.06
N GLY A 245 -8.34 -2.91 14.00
CA GLY A 245 -7.38 -3.99 13.85
C GLY A 245 -6.34 -3.66 12.77
N LYS A 246 -5.28 -4.46 12.72
CA LYS A 246 -4.23 -4.36 11.70
C LYS A 246 -3.91 -5.73 11.11
N ILE A 247 -3.82 -5.81 9.79
CA ILE A 247 -3.11 -6.91 9.12
C ILE A 247 -1.64 -6.52 9.11
N VAL A 248 -0.79 -7.28 9.79
CA VAL A 248 0.63 -6.99 9.96
C VAL A 248 1.47 -7.96 9.12
N ILE A 249 2.35 -7.37 8.34
CA ILE A 249 3.33 -8.04 7.50
C ILE A 249 4.70 -7.66 8.04
N CYS A 250 5.45 -8.69 8.43
CA CYS A 250 6.83 -8.56 8.86
C CYS A 250 7.73 -9.29 7.87
N ASN A 251 9.04 -9.22 8.08
CA ASN A 251 10.07 -9.98 7.37
C ASN A 251 10.43 -9.45 5.97
N TRP A 252 11.72 -9.50 5.66
CA TRP A 252 12.24 -8.93 4.42
C TRP A 252 11.74 -9.60 3.16
N CYS A 253 11.59 -10.93 3.16
CA CYS A 253 11.02 -11.66 2.02
C CYS A 253 9.64 -11.13 1.63
N ASN A 254 8.80 -10.81 2.62
CA ASN A 254 7.50 -10.22 2.36
C ASN A 254 7.63 -8.79 1.82
N PHE A 255 8.53 -7.97 2.37
CA PHE A 255 8.76 -6.61 1.88
C PHE A 255 9.24 -6.60 0.42
N LYS A 256 10.12 -7.54 0.04
CA LYS A 256 10.56 -7.75 -1.34
C LYS A 256 9.37 -8.12 -2.23
N LYS A 257 8.54 -9.08 -1.83
CA LYS A 257 7.34 -9.47 -2.59
C LYS A 257 6.36 -8.29 -2.74
N MET A 258 6.15 -7.51 -1.68
CA MET A 258 5.30 -6.31 -1.73
C MET A 258 5.83 -5.27 -2.73
N TRP A 259 7.15 -5.13 -2.81
CA TRP A 259 7.81 -4.29 -3.81
C TRP A 259 7.61 -4.84 -5.23
N GLU A 260 7.84 -6.15 -5.44
CA GLU A 260 7.71 -6.83 -6.73
C GLU A 260 6.30 -6.76 -7.31
N ILE A 261 5.26 -6.79 -6.46
CA ILE A 261 3.86 -6.64 -6.90
C ILE A 261 3.41 -5.18 -6.99
N GLY A 262 4.30 -4.21 -6.74
CA GLY A 262 4.02 -2.78 -6.91
C GLY A 262 3.08 -2.19 -5.86
N ILE A 263 3.03 -2.72 -4.63
CA ILE A 263 2.10 -2.26 -3.57
C ILE A 263 2.19 -0.75 -3.31
N PHE A 264 3.39 -0.18 -3.44
CA PHE A 264 3.62 1.22 -3.08
C PHE A 264 3.30 2.20 -4.21
N ASP A 265 3.06 1.72 -5.44
CA ASP A 265 3.04 2.56 -6.65
C ASP A 265 1.87 3.55 -6.72
N ARG A 266 0.80 3.32 -5.95
CA ARG A 266 -0.38 4.21 -5.94
C ARG A 266 -0.24 5.40 -5.00
N CYS A 267 0.72 5.39 -4.07
CA CYS A 267 0.92 6.49 -3.13
C CYS A 267 2.39 6.90 -3.09
N GLU A 268 2.73 7.98 -3.78
CA GLU A 268 4.11 8.43 -3.94
C GLU A 268 4.80 8.70 -2.60
N ARG A 269 4.08 9.27 -1.63
CA ARG A 269 4.59 9.51 -0.28
C ARG A 269 5.00 8.22 0.42
N LYS A 270 4.15 7.19 0.38
CA LYS A 270 4.44 5.87 0.98
C LYS A 270 5.57 5.16 0.23
N LYS A 271 5.62 5.27 -1.10
CA LYS A 271 6.72 4.75 -1.93
C LYS A 271 8.06 5.38 -1.57
N LYS A 272 8.14 6.71 -1.53
CA LYS A 272 9.37 7.43 -1.13
C LYS A 272 9.84 7.03 0.27
N LEU A 273 8.91 6.90 1.22
CA LEU A 273 9.22 6.44 2.57
C LEU A 273 9.75 5.00 2.56
N PHE A 274 9.12 4.08 1.85
CA PHE A 274 9.62 2.71 1.75
C PHE A 274 11.03 2.70 1.17
N VAL A 275 11.23 3.36 0.03
CA VAL A 275 12.52 3.43 -0.69
C VAL A 275 13.62 4.02 0.20
N SER A 276 13.35 5.09 0.95
CA SER A 276 14.35 5.69 1.84
C SER A 276 14.77 4.74 2.97
N LEU A 277 13.84 3.93 3.49
CA LEU A 277 14.08 2.95 4.55
C LEU A 277 14.80 1.69 4.06
N VAL A 278 14.63 1.30 2.79
CA VAL A 278 15.24 0.08 2.22
C VAL A 278 16.56 0.31 1.50
N ARG A 279 16.96 1.57 1.24
CA ARG A 279 18.20 1.90 0.51
C ARG A 279 19.50 1.56 1.23
N LYS A 280 19.48 1.39 2.55
CA LYS A 280 20.68 1.05 3.34
C LYS A 280 20.36 -0.04 4.38
N PRO A 281 19.95 -1.24 3.96
CA PRO A 281 19.73 -2.31 4.91
C PRO A 281 21.09 -2.68 5.51
N LYS A 282 21.15 -2.74 6.84
CA LYS A 282 22.29 -3.38 7.50
C LYS A 282 22.12 -4.88 7.35
N VAL A 283 23.09 -5.51 6.71
CA VAL A 283 23.06 -6.94 6.40
C VAL A 283 24.06 -7.60 7.31
N TYR A 284 23.59 -8.60 8.03
CA TYR A 284 24.34 -9.39 8.98
C TYR A 284 24.45 -10.82 8.48
N ILE A 285 25.62 -11.40 8.59
CA ILE A 285 25.95 -12.71 8.04
C ILE A 285 26.54 -13.57 9.15
N TYR A 286 25.96 -14.75 9.33
CA TYR A 286 26.52 -15.79 10.17
C TYR A 286 27.35 -16.72 9.30
N LEU A 287 28.55 -17.03 9.76
CA LEU A 287 29.44 -17.99 9.13
C LEU A 287 29.52 -19.28 9.97
N ARG A 288 30.00 -20.37 9.38
CA ARG A 288 30.31 -21.60 10.11
C ARG A 288 31.36 -21.32 11.19
N SER A 289 31.11 -21.76 12.42
CA SER A 289 32.02 -21.53 13.56
C SER A 289 33.44 -22.06 13.31
N ASN A 290 33.57 -23.21 12.64
CA ASN A 290 34.88 -23.78 12.29
C ASN A 290 35.67 -22.92 11.30
N PHE A 291 34.98 -22.29 10.35
CA PHE A 291 35.59 -21.38 9.38
C PHE A 291 36.06 -20.08 10.05
N ILE A 292 35.27 -19.53 10.98
CA ILE A 292 35.69 -18.34 11.74
C ILE A 292 36.93 -18.66 12.58
N LYS A 293 36.96 -19.83 13.23
CA LYS A 293 38.10 -20.28 14.03
C LYS A 293 39.36 -20.49 13.17
N SER A 294 39.24 -21.03 11.95
CA SER A 294 40.40 -21.24 11.08
C SER A 294 40.97 -19.91 10.60
N ILE A 295 40.12 -18.97 10.18
CA ILE A 295 40.52 -17.61 9.82
C ILE A 295 41.32 -16.93 10.94
N SER A 296 40.84 -16.97 12.18
CA SER A 296 41.52 -16.32 13.30
C SER A 296 42.87 -16.97 13.63
N LYS A 297 42.99 -18.30 13.49
CA LYS A 297 44.23 -19.02 13.76
C LYS A 297 45.29 -18.81 12.67
N GLU A 298 44.89 -18.89 11.41
CA GLU A 298 45.80 -18.82 10.25
C GLU A 298 46.55 -17.47 10.16
N ASN A 299 45.98 -16.41 10.71
CA ASN A 299 46.53 -15.05 10.58
C ASN A 299 47.19 -14.53 11.87
N GLY A 300 47.32 -15.38 12.90
CA GLY A 300 47.93 -15.00 14.18
C GLY A 300 47.27 -13.79 14.86
N MET A 301 46.02 -13.45 14.51
CA MET A 301 45.35 -12.26 15.02
C MET A 301 44.76 -12.53 16.40
N THR A 302 45.10 -11.70 17.38
CA THR A 302 44.37 -11.66 18.64
C THR A 302 42.95 -11.14 18.41
N GLN A 303 42.03 -11.48 19.31
CA GLN A 303 40.65 -10.97 19.24
C GLN A 303 40.60 -9.44 19.31
N GLU A 304 41.54 -8.83 20.03
CA GLU A 304 41.69 -7.38 20.15
C GLU A 304 42.08 -6.73 18.81
N LYS A 305 43.13 -7.22 18.15
CA LYS A 305 43.53 -6.73 16.82
C LYS A 305 42.44 -6.88 15.77
N THR A 306 41.69 -7.99 15.85
CA THR A 306 40.53 -8.24 14.99
C THR A 306 39.40 -7.25 15.28
N ALA A 307 39.18 -6.91 16.55
CA ALA A 307 38.15 -5.96 16.96
C ALA A 307 38.47 -4.54 16.47
N GLU A 308 39.72 -4.11 16.64
CA GLU A 308 40.21 -2.82 16.15
C GLU A 308 40.05 -2.71 14.64
N PHE A 309 40.52 -3.71 13.89
CA PHE A 309 40.44 -3.75 12.43
C PHE A 309 38.99 -3.68 11.91
N LEU A 310 38.05 -4.34 12.58
CA LEU A 310 36.63 -4.38 12.18
C LEU A 310 35.77 -3.26 12.79
N GLY A 311 36.38 -2.32 13.53
CA GLY A 311 35.66 -1.26 14.24
C GLY A 311 34.64 -1.81 15.23
N SER A 312 35.00 -2.86 15.98
CA SER A 312 34.14 -3.54 16.96
C SER A 312 34.81 -3.64 18.34
N THR A 313 34.12 -4.27 19.30
CA THR A 313 34.68 -4.58 20.61
C THR A 313 35.18 -6.02 20.66
N GLN A 314 36.21 -6.29 21.48
CA GLN A 314 36.73 -7.65 21.67
C GLN A 314 35.64 -8.63 22.10
N GLY A 315 34.71 -8.21 22.97
CA GLY A 315 33.56 -9.01 23.39
C GLY A 315 32.66 -9.40 22.21
N ASN A 316 32.41 -8.48 21.28
CA ASN A 316 31.65 -8.79 20.06
C ASN A 316 32.38 -9.82 19.19
N ILE A 317 33.70 -9.67 19.02
CA ILE A 317 34.52 -10.62 18.25
C ILE A 317 34.52 -12.01 18.88
N SER A 318 34.64 -12.10 20.21
CA SER A 318 34.56 -13.37 20.94
C SER A 318 33.24 -14.09 20.70
N GLU A 319 32.12 -13.36 20.75
CA GLU A 319 30.79 -13.90 20.47
C GLU A 319 30.59 -14.27 18.98
N ILE A 320 31.22 -13.54 18.06
CA ILE A 320 31.25 -13.87 16.63
C ILE A 320 32.01 -15.18 16.39
N ILE A 321 33.21 -15.36 16.99
CA ILE A 321 34.01 -16.60 16.89
C ILE A 321 33.23 -17.81 17.43
N ARG A 322 32.42 -17.59 18.47
CA ARG A 322 31.52 -18.60 19.04
C ARG A 322 30.28 -18.88 18.18
N GLY A 323 30.08 -18.14 17.09
CA GLY A 323 28.90 -18.24 16.21
C GLY A 323 27.62 -17.67 16.82
N LYS A 324 27.71 -16.97 17.95
CA LYS A 324 26.56 -16.40 18.67
C LYS A 324 26.14 -15.04 18.10
N ARG A 325 27.06 -14.33 17.45
CA ARG A 325 26.83 -13.01 16.85
C ARG A 325 27.22 -13.00 15.36
N PRO A 326 26.48 -12.30 14.48
CA PRO A 326 26.84 -12.21 13.07
C PRO A 326 27.85 -11.10 12.79
N PHE A 327 28.51 -11.16 11.64
CA PHE A 327 29.28 -10.05 11.06
C PHE A 327 28.35 -9.11 10.30
N GLU A 328 28.61 -7.81 10.31
CA GLU A 328 28.06 -6.92 9.28
C GLU A 328 28.73 -7.22 7.93
N ILE A 329 28.00 -7.15 6.81
CA ILE A 329 28.54 -7.46 5.48
C ILE A 329 29.78 -6.62 5.14
N THR A 330 29.83 -5.37 5.60
CA THR A 330 30.99 -4.48 5.45
C THR A 330 32.21 -5.00 6.20
N GLN A 331 32.02 -5.56 7.40
CA GLN A 331 33.09 -6.20 8.18
C GLN A 331 33.60 -7.45 7.45
N LEU A 332 32.73 -8.22 6.79
CA LEU A 332 33.16 -9.37 5.98
C LEU A 332 33.95 -8.96 4.74
N ILE A 333 33.57 -7.88 4.06
CA ILE A 333 34.32 -7.36 2.92
C ILE A 333 35.72 -6.92 3.37
N LEU A 334 35.82 -6.20 4.50
CA LEU A 334 37.11 -5.81 5.09
C LEU A 334 37.96 -7.03 5.45
N LEU A 335 37.33 -8.03 6.09
CA LEU A 335 37.98 -9.28 6.45
C LEU A 335 38.48 -10.02 5.20
N SER A 336 37.68 -10.13 4.14
CA SER A 336 38.07 -10.78 2.87
C SER A 336 39.32 -10.13 2.27
N LYS A 337 39.34 -8.80 2.21
CA LYS A 337 40.46 -8.03 1.67
C LYS A 337 41.73 -8.22 2.51
N PHE A 338 41.59 -8.19 3.83
CA PHE A 338 42.70 -8.36 4.76
C PHE A 338 43.32 -9.76 4.68
N LEU A 339 42.47 -10.80 4.64
CA LEU A 339 42.92 -12.19 4.60
C LEU A 339 43.44 -12.62 3.23
N ASN A 340 43.35 -11.75 2.21
CA ASN A 340 43.60 -12.07 0.81
C ASN A 340 42.89 -13.37 0.36
N LYS A 341 41.66 -13.58 0.86
CA LYS A 341 40.86 -14.77 0.53
C LYS A 341 39.79 -14.41 -0.49
N ASP A 342 39.56 -15.35 -1.40
CA ASP A 342 38.44 -15.28 -2.32
C ASP A 342 37.13 -15.11 -1.54
N ILE A 343 36.37 -14.09 -1.91
CA ILE A 343 35.06 -13.81 -1.33
C ILE A 343 34.12 -15.00 -1.53
N GLN A 344 34.34 -15.82 -2.56
CA GLN A 344 33.59 -17.06 -2.79
C GLN A 344 33.76 -18.05 -1.64
N LEU A 345 34.97 -18.20 -1.08
CA LEU A 345 35.20 -19.05 0.09
C LEU A 345 34.41 -18.57 1.31
N ILE A 346 34.27 -17.26 1.49
CA ILE A 346 33.44 -16.68 2.56
C ILE A 346 31.96 -16.98 2.29
N LYS A 347 31.50 -16.82 1.04
CA LYS A 347 30.11 -17.11 0.63
C LYS A 347 29.73 -18.57 0.91
N ASP A 348 30.61 -19.52 0.57
CA ASP A 348 30.37 -20.96 0.77
C ASP A 348 30.25 -21.35 2.25
N ASN A 349 30.76 -20.50 3.15
CA ASN A 349 30.69 -20.70 4.59
C ASN A 349 29.59 -19.90 5.28
N ILE A 350 28.74 -19.19 4.54
CA ILE A 350 27.55 -18.54 5.07
C ILE A 350 26.56 -19.61 5.53
N THR A 351 26.16 -19.55 6.79
CA THR A 351 25.08 -20.39 7.33
C THR A 351 23.75 -19.66 7.29
N LEU A 352 23.78 -18.33 7.41
CA LEU A 352 22.58 -17.55 7.60
C LEU A 352 22.80 -16.08 7.25
N ILE A 353 21.85 -15.48 6.58
CA ILE A 353 21.80 -14.03 6.32
C ILE A 353 20.65 -13.45 7.13
N GLN A 354 20.94 -12.42 7.90
CA GLN A 354 19.97 -11.66 8.66
C GLN A 354 20.02 -10.21 8.19
N ILE A 355 18.89 -9.66 7.77
CA ILE A 355 18.79 -8.21 7.59
C ILE A 355 18.40 -7.61 8.93
N TYR A 356 19.10 -6.56 9.35
CA TYR A 356 18.95 -5.93 10.66
C TYR A 356 17.49 -5.68 11.03
N HIS A 357 17.14 -6.05 12.26
CA HIS A 357 15.79 -5.98 12.83
C HIS A 357 14.69 -6.74 12.09
N SER A 358 15.00 -7.47 11.02
CA SER A 358 14.17 -8.60 10.64
C SER A 358 14.51 -9.76 11.58
N SER A 359 13.48 -10.34 12.22
CA SER A 359 13.60 -11.67 12.84
C SER A 359 13.82 -12.76 11.79
N THR A 360 13.76 -12.38 10.50
CA THR A 360 13.98 -13.25 9.36
C THR A 360 15.44 -13.61 9.26
N LYS A 361 15.68 -14.89 9.53
CA LYS A 361 16.90 -15.55 9.20
C LYS A 361 16.72 -16.23 7.85
N LEU A 362 17.49 -15.81 6.86
CA LEU A 362 17.45 -16.34 5.50
C LEU A 362 18.54 -17.38 5.32
N LYS A 363 18.19 -18.53 4.73
CA LYS A 363 19.20 -19.42 4.17
C LYS A 363 19.84 -18.74 2.96
N PRO A 364 21.16 -18.81 2.80
CA PRO A 364 21.81 -18.26 1.62
C PRO A 364 21.27 -18.97 0.37
N SER A 365 20.94 -18.18 -0.66
CA SER A 365 20.85 -18.62 -2.05
C SER A 365 21.91 -17.88 -2.85
N ASN A 366 22.42 -18.49 -3.94
CA ASN A 366 23.49 -17.89 -4.73
C ASN A 366 23.10 -16.48 -5.24
N ASP A 367 21.89 -16.33 -5.78
CA ASP A 367 21.41 -15.06 -6.35
C ASP A 367 21.26 -13.94 -5.31
N PHE A 368 20.71 -14.27 -4.13
CA PHE A 368 20.48 -13.29 -3.08
C PHE A 368 21.79 -12.87 -2.40
N THR A 369 22.70 -13.83 -2.22
CA THR A 369 24.03 -13.57 -1.67
C THR A 369 24.82 -12.67 -2.64
N ASN A 370 24.82 -12.97 -3.93
CA ASN A 370 25.50 -12.15 -4.94
C ASN A 370 24.96 -10.71 -5.00
N LEU A 371 23.65 -10.53 -5.02
CA LEU A 371 23.02 -9.21 -5.00
C LEU A 371 23.42 -8.36 -3.78
N LEU A 372 23.56 -8.98 -2.60
CA LEU A 372 23.95 -8.28 -1.37
C LEU A 372 25.41 -7.84 -1.37
N PHE A 373 26.32 -8.66 -1.92
CA PHE A 373 27.73 -8.29 -2.05
C PHE A 373 27.93 -7.24 -3.16
N GLU A 374 27.29 -7.37 -4.31
CA GLU A 374 27.38 -6.42 -5.43
C GLU A 374 26.84 -5.03 -5.05
N SER A 375 25.70 -4.94 -4.35
CA SER A 375 25.09 -3.67 -3.93
C SER A 375 25.87 -2.89 -2.85
N LYS A 376 26.96 -3.46 -2.32
CA LYS A 376 27.83 -2.86 -1.29
C LYS A 376 29.28 -2.68 -1.75
N LEU A 377 29.65 -3.28 -2.89
CA LEU A 377 30.96 -3.12 -3.52
C LEU A 377 30.99 -1.97 -4.55
N VAL A 378 29.83 -1.40 -4.89
CA VAL A 378 29.65 -0.21 -5.75
C VAL A 378 29.57 1.06 -4.90
#